data_AF-A0A365MVT8-F1
#
_entry.id   AF-A0A365MVT8-F1
#
_cell.length_a   1.000
_cell.length_b   1.000
_cell.length_c   1.000
_cell.angle_alpha   90.00
_cell.angle_beta   90.00
_cell.angle_gamma   90.00
#
_symmetry.space_group_name_H-M   'P 1'
#
loop_
_entity.id
_entity.type
_entity.pdbx_description
1 polymer ?
#
loop_
_entity_poly.entity_id
_entity_poly.type
_entity_poly.pdbx_seq_one_letter_code
_entity_poly.pdbx_strand_id
1 'polypeptide(L)'
;MLSLEDLPVPTVEKQVDIGREIVIPWIHRELALGTGFSSKLVSTPNPWITAKSPFNIEVLRKQRLLYDGKVEGRHNFRDAESTSHSTGMEHTSGSLGVTVGCSFLSASVTGSYDKTVLETKDTYSVSRTCLVRGGVIRFKAEPRLSYEAEMLLREPNGQAKFQEVYGDYYVSCYILGADAGVYVATSDDTVDTKAKEKVTVKVKVLFFTASKTFEKEESTHNEIFQVTMSGYDTLTNTCHGYPPKKEGLEKASQAQFNE
;
A
#
# COMPACT_ATOMS: atom_id res chain seq x y z
N MET A 1 25.62 2.15 -8.24
CA MET A 1 24.43 2.98 -7.97
C MET A 1 23.25 2.08 -8.30
N LEU A 2 22.64 1.45 -7.30
CA LEU A 2 21.53 0.50 -7.53
C LEU A 2 20.27 1.31 -7.88
N SER A 3 19.63 0.98 -9.00
CA SER A 3 18.39 1.64 -9.42
C SER A 3 17.23 1.19 -8.52
N LEU A 4 16.16 1.97 -8.44
CA LEU A 4 14.94 1.61 -7.70
C LEU A 4 14.28 0.30 -8.19
N GLU A 5 14.74 -0.23 -9.33
CA GLU A 5 14.18 -1.40 -10.02
C GLU A 5 14.75 -2.73 -9.49
N ASP A 6 15.81 -2.71 -8.67
CA ASP A 6 16.43 -3.91 -8.08
C ASP A 6 16.01 -4.21 -6.63
N LEU A 7 15.09 -3.44 -6.03
CA LEU A 7 14.79 -3.60 -4.61
C LEU A 7 13.72 -4.67 -4.35
N PRO A 8 14.02 -5.72 -3.56
CA PRO A 8 13.03 -6.69 -3.11
C PRO A 8 12.03 -5.99 -2.20
N VAL A 9 10.73 -6.32 -2.28
CA VAL A 9 9.58 -5.75 -1.52
C VAL A 9 10.04 -4.85 -0.36
N PRO A 10 9.78 -3.53 -0.37
CA PRO A 10 10.15 -2.65 0.73
C PRO A 10 9.25 -2.96 1.93
N THR A 11 9.49 -4.09 2.58
CA THR A 11 8.80 -4.50 3.78
C THR A 11 9.14 -3.53 4.91
N VAL A 12 8.30 -3.49 5.94
CA VAL A 12 8.57 -2.67 7.13
C VAL A 12 9.96 -2.98 7.68
N GLU A 13 10.36 -4.25 7.74
CA GLU A 13 11.68 -4.67 8.23
C GLU A 13 12.82 -4.03 7.44
N LYS A 14 12.77 -4.03 6.11
CA LYS A 14 13.82 -3.39 5.29
C LYS A 14 13.86 -1.88 5.45
N GLN A 15 12.70 -1.24 5.59
CA GLN A 15 12.67 0.20 5.84
C GLN A 15 13.25 0.54 7.21
N VAL A 16 13.01 -0.32 8.20
CA VAL A 16 13.64 -0.22 9.52
C VAL A 16 15.15 -0.41 9.45
N ASP A 17 15.65 -1.41 8.73
CA ASP A 17 17.09 -1.68 8.60
C ASP A 17 17.86 -0.51 7.97
N ILE A 18 17.22 0.24 7.06
CA ILE A 18 17.81 1.41 6.41
C ILE A 18 17.60 2.70 7.25
N GLY A 19 16.80 2.63 8.33
CA GLY A 19 16.51 3.77 9.21
C GLY A 19 15.68 4.86 8.53
N ARG A 20 14.80 4.49 7.60
CA ARG A 20 13.93 5.44 6.90
C ARG A 20 12.58 5.57 7.58
N GLU A 21 11.92 6.71 7.34
CA GLU A 21 10.53 6.89 7.71
C GLU A 21 9.65 5.83 7.03
N ILE A 22 8.72 5.27 7.79
CA ILE A 22 7.80 4.24 7.31
C ILE A 22 6.44 4.90 7.08
N VAL A 23 5.93 4.78 5.86
CA VAL A 23 4.58 5.21 5.52
C VAL A 23 3.65 4.02 5.65
N ILE A 24 2.78 4.08 6.64
CA ILE A 24 1.78 3.05 6.91
C ILE A 24 0.44 3.55 6.32
N PRO A 25 -0.22 2.76 5.45
CA PRO A 25 -1.54 3.13 4.95
C PRO A 25 -2.56 3.17 6.07
N TRP A 26 -3.66 3.89 5.84
CA TRP A 26 -4.69 4.05 6.86
C TRP A 26 -5.20 2.69 7.33
N ILE A 27 -5.14 2.52 8.65
CA ILE A 27 -5.81 1.45 9.38
C ILE A 27 -7.00 2.08 10.09
N HIS A 28 -8.15 1.42 10.12
CA HIS A 28 -9.41 1.92 10.71
C HIS A 28 -9.34 2.03 12.23
N ARG A 29 -8.34 2.75 12.72
CA ARG A 29 -7.98 2.92 14.11
C ARG A 29 -7.41 4.31 14.27
N GLU A 30 -7.96 5.02 15.23
CA GLU A 30 -7.42 6.31 15.63
C GLU A 30 -6.08 6.10 16.34
N LEU A 31 -5.02 6.63 15.74
CA LEU A 31 -3.68 6.66 16.34
C LEU A 31 -3.31 8.12 16.52
N ALA A 32 -3.06 8.58 17.74
CA ALA A 32 -2.63 9.95 18.00
C ALA A 32 -1.18 10.18 17.52
N LEU A 33 -0.83 11.41 17.14
CA LEU A 33 0.56 11.80 16.94
C LEU A 33 1.38 11.54 18.22
N GLY A 34 2.58 11.01 18.08
CA GLY A 34 3.43 10.59 19.19
C GLY A 34 3.12 9.19 19.74
N THR A 35 2.13 8.47 19.20
CA THR A 35 1.89 7.05 19.53
C THR A 35 3.11 6.22 19.11
N GLY A 36 3.59 5.35 19.99
CA GLY A 36 4.73 4.48 19.69
C GLY A 36 4.36 3.34 18.74
N PHE A 37 5.35 2.83 18.02
CA PHE A 37 5.24 1.70 17.10
C PHE A 37 6.46 0.79 17.28
N SER A 38 6.22 -0.51 17.37
CA SER A 38 7.27 -1.52 17.46
C SER A 38 7.36 -2.32 16.16
N SER A 39 8.47 -2.16 15.44
CA SER A 39 8.75 -2.94 14.23
C SER A 39 8.86 -4.44 14.50
N LYS A 40 9.27 -4.84 15.70
CA LYS A 40 9.33 -6.25 16.13
C LYS A 40 7.95 -6.90 16.22
N LEU A 41 6.89 -6.11 16.31
CA LEU A 41 5.51 -6.55 16.46
C LEU A 41 4.68 -6.45 15.18
N VAL A 42 5.29 -6.13 14.03
CA VAL A 42 4.59 -5.93 12.74
C VAL A 42 3.80 -7.15 12.25
N SER A 43 4.27 -8.36 12.60
CA SER A 43 3.59 -9.61 12.30
C SER A 43 2.39 -9.88 13.23
N THR A 44 2.24 -9.11 14.31
CA THR A 44 1.12 -9.23 15.24
C THR A 44 -0.05 -8.32 14.84
N PRO A 45 -1.27 -8.57 15.36
CA PRO A 45 -2.42 -7.72 15.10
C PRO A 45 -2.28 -6.28 15.66
N ASN A 46 -1.34 -6.04 16.59
CA ASN A 46 -1.19 -4.74 17.24
C ASN A 46 0.27 -4.39 17.53
N PRO A 47 0.97 -3.72 16.60
CA PRO A 47 2.33 -3.20 16.83
C PRO A 47 2.37 -1.85 17.57
N TRP A 48 1.21 -1.28 17.92
CA TRP A 48 1.09 0.08 18.44
C TRP A 48 1.21 0.13 19.96
N ILE A 49 2.14 0.93 20.44
CA ILE A 49 2.37 1.18 21.86
C ILE A 49 1.58 2.41 22.29
N THR A 50 0.39 2.17 22.84
CA THR A 50 -0.57 3.22 23.23
C THR A 50 -0.60 3.49 24.74
N ALA A 51 -0.16 2.52 25.56
CA ALA A 51 -0.20 2.63 27.01
C ALA A 51 0.89 3.55 27.59
N LYS A 52 1.99 3.74 26.86
CA LYS A 52 3.13 4.56 27.27
C LYS A 52 3.56 5.44 26.11
N SER A 53 4.01 6.66 26.41
CA SER A 53 4.60 7.57 25.44
C SER A 53 6.02 7.93 25.90
N PRO A 54 7.01 7.96 24.99
CA PRO A 54 8.36 8.41 25.33
C PRO A 54 8.44 9.93 25.49
N PHE A 55 7.35 10.67 25.18
CA PHE A 55 7.35 12.12 25.11
C PHE A 55 6.77 12.76 26.36
N ASN A 56 7.20 14.00 26.63
CA ASN A 56 6.58 14.81 27.65
C ASN A 56 5.15 15.18 27.24
N ILE A 57 4.16 14.53 27.87
CA ILE A 57 2.73 14.64 27.52
C ILE A 57 2.22 16.08 27.66
N GLU A 58 2.69 16.84 28.64
CA GLU A 58 2.25 18.23 28.83
C GLU A 58 2.72 19.14 27.70
N VAL A 59 3.96 18.96 27.25
CA VAL A 59 4.54 19.68 26.12
C VAL A 59 3.83 19.25 24.83
N LEU A 60 3.65 17.94 24.63
CA LEU A 60 3.01 17.35 23.46
C LEU A 60 1.59 17.89 23.27
N ARG A 61 0.79 17.95 24.35
CA ARG A 61 -0.60 18.45 24.31
C ARG A 61 -0.70 19.95 24.02
N LYS A 62 0.28 20.74 24.44
CA LYS A 62 0.31 22.20 24.20
C LYS A 62 0.87 22.54 22.81
N GLN A 63 1.38 21.54 22.10
CA GLN A 63 2.10 21.75 20.87
C GLN A 63 1.14 22.09 19.73
N ARG A 64 1.50 23.13 18.96
CA ARG A 64 0.74 23.47 17.75
C ARG A 64 1.01 22.42 16.67
N LEU A 65 -0.06 22.03 15.98
CA LEU A 65 0.02 21.26 14.76
C LEU A 65 0.20 22.20 13.57
N LEU A 66 1.01 21.79 12.60
CA LEU A 66 1.14 22.44 11.31
C LEU A 66 0.45 21.57 10.27
N TYR A 67 -0.35 22.22 9.43
CA TYR A 67 -0.75 21.68 8.16
C TYR A 67 0.21 22.22 7.09
N ASP A 68 0.86 21.31 6.39
CA ASP A 68 1.67 21.62 5.22
C ASP A 68 0.95 21.12 3.97
N GLY A 69 0.45 22.06 3.16
CA GLY A 69 -0.21 21.72 1.91
C GLY A 69 0.77 21.30 0.83
N LYS A 70 2.08 21.62 0.92
CA LYS A 70 3.07 21.34 -0.11
C LYS A 70 3.70 19.97 0.12
N VAL A 71 2.97 18.93 -0.22
CA VAL A 71 3.50 17.55 -0.21
C VAL A 71 4.02 17.22 -1.61
N GLU A 72 5.21 16.62 -1.70
CA GLU A 72 5.68 16.07 -2.97
C GLU A 72 4.72 14.98 -3.46
N GLY A 73 4.50 14.90 -4.78
CA GLY A 73 3.58 13.91 -5.35
C GLY A 73 2.10 14.15 -5.05
N ARG A 74 1.67 15.43 -4.93
CA ARG A 74 0.25 15.83 -4.72
C ARG A 74 -0.75 15.08 -5.59
N HIS A 75 -0.40 14.83 -6.85
CA HIS A 75 -1.23 14.07 -7.79
C HIS A 75 -0.29 13.24 -8.64
N ASN A 76 -0.25 11.94 -8.38
CA ASN A 76 0.58 11.01 -9.12
C ASN A 76 -0.30 9.93 -9.74
N PHE A 77 -0.04 9.63 -11.01
CA PHE A 77 -0.55 8.44 -11.67
C PHE A 77 0.63 7.51 -11.91
N ARG A 78 0.47 6.23 -11.58
CA ARG A 78 1.44 5.20 -11.91
C ARG A 78 0.75 4.13 -12.74
N ASP A 79 1.30 3.93 -13.93
CA ASP A 79 0.92 2.84 -14.82
C ASP A 79 2.06 1.84 -14.83
N ALA A 80 1.72 0.55 -14.74
CA ALA A 80 2.68 -0.52 -14.92
C ALA A 80 2.08 -1.58 -15.83
N GLU A 81 2.91 -2.17 -16.68
CA GLU A 81 2.56 -3.21 -17.62
C GLU A 81 3.71 -4.20 -17.71
N SER A 82 3.42 -5.47 -17.53
CA SER A 82 4.41 -6.53 -17.58
C SER A 82 3.87 -7.79 -18.24
N THR A 83 4.74 -8.43 -19.01
CA THR A 83 4.53 -9.72 -19.68
C THR A 83 5.35 -10.83 -19.01
N SER A 84 5.79 -10.64 -17.76
CA SER A 84 6.66 -11.57 -17.06
C SER A 84 6.21 -11.81 -15.62
N HIS A 85 6.33 -13.06 -15.18
CA HIS A 85 5.92 -13.50 -13.84
C HIS A 85 6.73 -12.86 -12.67
N SER A 86 7.82 -12.13 -12.95
CA SER A 86 8.76 -11.64 -11.93
C SER A 86 8.50 -10.21 -11.43
N THR A 87 7.53 -9.47 -11.98
CA THR A 87 7.42 -8.00 -11.77
C THR A 87 6.18 -7.56 -10.98
N GLY A 88 5.65 -8.38 -10.08
CA GLY A 88 4.45 -8.03 -9.30
C GLY A 88 4.57 -6.72 -8.49
N MET A 89 5.79 -6.29 -8.16
CA MET A 89 6.04 -5.10 -7.35
C MET A 89 5.61 -3.79 -8.01
N GLU A 90 5.76 -3.66 -9.32
CA GLU A 90 5.37 -2.46 -10.06
C GLU A 90 3.86 -2.23 -10.01
N HIS A 91 3.10 -3.30 -9.76
CA HIS A 91 1.65 -3.31 -9.75
C HIS A 91 1.02 -3.04 -8.38
N THR A 92 1.83 -2.91 -7.33
CA THR A 92 1.38 -2.64 -5.95
C THR A 92 0.62 -1.32 -5.80
N SER A 93 0.03 -1.08 -4.64
CA SER A 93 -0.64 0.17 -4.27
C SER A 93 0.38 1.27 -3.97
N GLY A 94 -0.12 2.45 -3.58
CA GLY A 94 0.73 3.56 -3.13
C GLY A 94 1.59 3.26 -1.90
N SER A 95 1.26 2.22 -1.12
CA SER A 95 2.10 1.71 -0.03
C SER A 95 3.22 0.78 -0.48
N LEU A 96 3.38 0.53 -1.80
CA LEU A 96 4.49 -0.22 -2.38
C LEU A 96 4.73 -1.62 -1.77
N GLY A 97 3.67 -2.28 -1.29
CA GLY A 97 3.79 -3.60 -0.66
C GLY A 97 4.33 -3.60 0.77
N VAL A 98 4.52 -2.43 1.41
CA VAL A 98 4.83 -2.31 2.86
C VAL A 98 3.79 -3.06 3.71
N THR A 99 2.58 -3.21 3.19
CA THR A 99 1.45 -3.90 3.81
C THR A 99 1.61 -5.41 3.93
N VAL A 100 2.48 -6.02 3.11
CA VAL A 100 2.55 -7.47 2.95
C VAL A 100 3.29 -8.07 4.14
N GLY A 101 2.68 -9.09 4.75
CA GLY A 101 3.19 -9.70 5.98
C GLY A 101 2.85 -8.95 7.28
N CYS A 102 2.26 -7.75 7.17
CA CYS A 102 1.81 -6.98 8.33
C CYS A 102 0.38 -7.38 8.73
N SER A 103 0.23 -8.16 9.80
CA SER A 103 -1.09 -8.66 10.24
C SER A 103 -2.04 -7.52 10.60
N PHE A 104 -1.54 -6.45 11.22
CA PHE A 104 -2.32 -5.25 11.53
C PHE A 104 -2.79 -4.44 10.30
N LEU A 105 -2.24 -4.73 9.10
CA LEU A 105 -2.64 -4.11 7.82
C LEU A 105 -3.54 -5.01 6.98
N SER A 106 -3.85 -6.22 7.42
CA SER A 106 -4.74 -7.16 6.71
C SER A 106 -6.15 -6.61 6.44
N ALA A 107 -6.63 -5.71 7.30
CA ALA A 107 -7.93 -5.04 7.13
C ALA A 107 -7.85 -3.77 6.27
N SER A 108 -6.66 -3.36 5.81
CA SER A 108 -6.50 -2.23 4.91
C SER A 108 -6.79 -2.66 3.47
N VAL A 109 -7.51 -1.81 2.73
CA VAL A 109 -7.85 -2.08 1.33
C VAL A 109 -6.62 -2.13 0.43
N THR A 110 -5.60 -1.33 0.73
CA THR A 110 -4.32 -1.37 0.00
C THR A 110 -3.56 -2.66 0.30
N GLY A 111 -3.64 -3.16 1.54
CA GLY A 111 -3.02 -4.43 1.93
C GLY A 111 -3.68 -5.64 1.27
N SER A 112 -5.01 -5.64 1.18
CA SER A 112 -5.75 -6.67 0.44
C SER A 112 -5.38 -6.66 -1.05
N TYR A 113 -5.32 -5.49 -1.68
CA TYR A 113 -4.90 -5.34 -3.07
C TYR A 113 -3.44 -5.78 -3.30
N ASP A 114 -2.50 -5.30 -2.48
CA ASP A 114 -1.07 -5.65 -2.57
C ASP A 114 -0.86 -7.16 -2.44
N LYS A 115 -1.60 -7.79 -1.53
CA LYS A 115 -1.59 -9.24 -1.36
C LYS A 115 -2.03 -9.95 -2.63
N THR A 116 -3.15 -9.55 -3.25
CA THR A 116 -3.60 -10.13 -4.52
C THR A 116 -2.53 -9.98 -5.61
N VAL A 117 -2.00 -8.77 -5.79
CA VAL A 117 -0.96 -8.49 -6.80
C VAL A 117 0.27 -9.39 -6.64
N LEU A 118 0.73 -9.63 -5.42
CA LEU A 118 1.93 -10.44 -5.17
C LEU A 118 1.67 -11.96 -5.18
N GLU A 119 0.45 -12.40 -4.87
CA GLU A 119 0.07 -13.81 -4.93
C GLU A 119 -0.27 -14.26 -6.35
N THR A 120 -0.70 -13.34 -7.23
CA THR A 120 -1.00 -13.61 -8.63
C THR A 120 0.28 -13.90 -9.43
N LYS A 121 0.28 -15.03 -10.16
CA LYS A 121 1.39 -15.49 -11.01
C LYS A 121 0.93 -15.61 -12.45
N ASP A 122 0.68 -14.47 -13.07
CA ASP A 122 0.06 -14.40 -14.40
C ASP A 122 1.09 -14.00 -15.46
N THR A 123 0.82 -14.38 -16.71
CA THR A 123 1.72 -14.19 -17.87
C THR A 123 1.73 -12.73 -18.31
N TYR A 124 0.58 -12.05 -18.23
CA TYR A 124 0.45 -10.64 -18.54
C TYR A 124 -0.29 -9.93 -17.41
N SER A 125 0.18 -8.76 -17.03
CA SER A 125 -0.41 -7.97 -15.96
C SER A 125 -0.27 -6.49 -16.23
N VAL A 126 -1.32 -5.75 -15.88
CA VAL A 126 -1.38 -4.30 -16.02
C VAL A 126 -2.03 -3.71 -14.79
N SER A 127 -1.48 -2.61 -14.32
CA SER A 127 -2.10 -1.83 -13.26
C SER A 127 -2.07 -0.34 -13.58
N ARG A 128 -2.99 0.36 -12.92
CA ARG A 128 -3.01 1.81 -12.84
C ARG A 128 -3.37 2.19 -11.42
N THR A 129 -2.54 3.02 -10.80
CA THR A 129 -2.83 3.62 -9.50
C THR A 129 -2.85 5.14 -9.62
N CYS A 130 -3.79 5.76 -8.93
CA CYS A 130 -3.93 7.20 -8.77
C CYS A 130 -3.74 7.52 -7.29
N LEU A 131 -2.78 8.39 -7.00
CA LEU A 131 -2.48 8.86 -5.67
C LEU A 131 -2.72 10.36 -5.61
N VAL A 132 -3.58 10.76 -4.68
CA VAL A 132 -3.85 12.16 -4.38
C VAL A 132 -3.40 12.43 -2.95
N ARG A 133 -2.53 13.42 -2.78
CA ARG A 133 -2.03 13.89 -1.48
C ARG A 133 -2.45 15.33 -1.29
N GLY A 134 -3.27 15.57 -0.28
CA GLY A 134 -3.84 16.88 0.05
C GLY A 134 -3.01 17.67 1.06
N GLY A 135 -2.09 17.04 1.78
CA GLY A 135 -1.30 17.72 2.81
C GLY A 135 -0.71 16.76 3.84
N VAL A 136 0.10 17.30 4.75
CA VAL A 136 0.58 16.60 5.93
C VAL A 136 0.21 17.39 7.18
N ILE A 137 -0.32 16.71 8.19
CA ILE A 137 -0.49 17.25 9.54
C ILE A 137 0.63 16.71 10.40
N ARG A 138 1.44 17.58 11.01
CA ARG A 138 2.56 17.20 11.87
C ARG A 138 2.74 18.15 13.03
N PHE A 139 3.54 17.75 14.01
CA PHE A 139 3.98 18.66 15.06
C PHE A 139 4.80 19.82 14.48
N LYS A 140 4.60 21.04 15.02
CA LYS A 140 5.39 22.22 14.63
C LYS A 140 6.89 22.09 14.93
N ALA A 141 7.23 21.29 15.92
CA ALA A 141 8.58 21.04 16.40
C ALA A 141 8.69 19.55 16.74
N GLU A 142 9.89 19.02 16.86
CA GLU A 142 10.03 17.64 17.31
C GLU A 142 9.59 17.52 18.79
N PRO A 143 8.77 16.51 19.14
CA PRO A 143 8.41 16.24 20.52
C PRO A 143 9.64 15.98 21.37
N ARG A 144 9.69 16.59 22.56
CA ARG A 144 10.77 16.30 23.52
C ARG A 144 10.46 15.03 24.29
N LEU A 145 11.50 14.24 24.54
CA LEU A 145 11.42 13.07 25.39
C LEU A 145 11.00 13.45 26.82
N SER A 146 10.35 12.52 27.51
CA SER A 146 10.12 12.63 28.94
C SER A 146 11.42 12.38 29.70
N TYR A 147 11.48 12.83 30.96
CA TYR A 147 12.65 12.61 31.80
C TYR A 147 12.94 11.11 31.99
N GLU A 148 11.89 10.30 32.15
CA GLU A 148 11.99 8.85 32.29
C GLU A 148 12.56 8.19 31.02
N ALA A 149 12.11 8.65 29.85
CA ALA A 149 12.59 8.16 28.57
C ALA A 149 14.06 8.53 28.34
N GLU A 150 14.47 9.77 28.69
CA GLU A 150 15.87 10.19 28.66
C GLU A 150 16.74 9.39 29.64
N MET A 151 16.25 9.14 30.85
CA MET A 151 16.96 8.35 31.85
C MET A 151 17.15 6.91 31.39
N LEU A 152 16.12 6.30 30.82
CA LEU A 152 16.18 4.94 30.30
C LEU A 152 17.26 4.79 29.21
N LEU A 153 17.40 5.79 28.33
CA LEU A 153 18.43 5.81 27.29
C LEU A 153 19.85 5.89 27.84
N ARG A 154 20.05 6.46 29.03
CA ARG A 154 21.37 6.61 29.68
C ARG A 154 21.82 5.34 30.41
N GLU A 155 20.93 4.38 30.63
CA GLU A 155 21.29 3.11 31.26
C GLU A 155 22.12 2.21 30.33
N PRO A 156 22.87 1.24 30.89
CA PRO A 156 23.41 0.14 30.09
C PRO A 156 22.30 -0.58 29.33
N ASN A 157 22.50 -0.80 28.03
CA ASN A 157 21.50 -1.29 27.07
C ASN A 157 20.24 -0.42 26.96
N GLY A 158 20.35 0.89 27.24
CA GLY A 158 19.24 1.83 27.27
C GLY A 158 18.42 1.88 25.97
N GLN A 159 19.06 1.77 24.80
CA GLN A 159 18.35 1.73 23.52
C GLN A 159 17.42 0.51 23.41
N ALA A 160 17.89 -0.69 23.76
CA ALA A 160 17.08 -1.90 23.67
C ALA A 160 15.89 -1.82 24.63
N LYS A 161 16.12 -1.34 25.86
CA LYS A 161 15.05 -1.10 26.85
C LYS A 161 14.06 -0.04 26.37
N PHE A 162 14.53 1.04 25.76
CA PHE A 162 13.67 2.08 25.20
C PHE A 162 12.75 1.50 24.12
N GLN A 163 13.31 0.73 23.19
CA GLN A 163 12.54 0.08 22.13
C GLN A 163 11.50 -0.92 22.67
N GLU A 164 11.83 -1.64 23.74
CA GLU A 164 10.92 -2.56 24.41
C GLU A 164 9.73 -1.82 25.05
N VAL A 165 9.98 -0.66 25.67
CA VAL A 165 8.97 0.09 26.42
C VAL A 165 8.12 1.01 25.53
N TYR A 166 8.74 1.67 24.56
CA TYR A 166 8.13 2.74 23.77
C TYR A 166 8.00 2.43 22.29
N GLY A 167 8.67 1.38 21.81
CA GLY A 167 8.85 1.12 20.38
C GLY A 167 10.08 1.83 19.80
N ASP A 168 10.37 1.53 18.55
CA ASP A 168 11.47 2.07 17.77
C ASP A 168 11.04 3.17 16.78
N TYR A 169 9.73 3.32 16.56
CA TYR A 169 9.13 4.40 15.80
C TYR A 169 8.00 5.06 16.57
N TYR A 170 7.53 6.21 16.08
CA TYR A 170 6.31 6.85 16.55
C TYR A 170 5.56 7.51 15.39
N VAL A 171 4.27 7.76 15.58
CA VAL A 171 3.44 8.48 14.60
C VAL A 171 3.88 9.95 14.57
N SER A 172 4.71 10.32 13.60
CA SER A 172 5.25 11.68 13.48
C SER A 172 4.32 12.65 12.76
N CYS A 173 3.51 12.13 11.82
CA CYS A 173 2.58 12.92 11.03
C CYS A 173 1.43 12.08 10.46
N TYR A 174 0.39 12.75 9.98
CA TYR A 174 -0.63 12.18 9.12
C TYR A 174 -0.46 12.72 7.70
N ILE A 175 -0.43 11.81 6.73
CA ILE A 175 -0.47 12.15 5.33
C ILE A 175 -1.94 12.13 4.90
N LEU A 176 -2.47 13.28 4.51
CA LEU A 176 -3.84 13.42 4.05
C LEU A 176 -3.92 13.14 2.56
N GLY A 177 -4.88 12.33 2.14
CA GLY A 177 -5.01 11.97 0.74
C GLY A 177 -5.99 10.83 0.52
N ALA A 178 -6.04 10.40 -0.74
CA ALA A 178 -6.74 9.20 -1.17
C ALA A 178 -5.93 8.54 -2.28
N ASP A 179 -5.91 7.22 -2.25
CA ASP A 179 -5.42 6.33 -3.29
C ASP A 179 -6.55 5.50 -3.86
N ALA A 180 -6.50 5.29 -5.17
CA ALA A 180 -7.33 4.31 -5.85
C ALA A 180 -6.50 3.60 -6.92
N GLY A 181 -6.82 2.35 -7.20
CA GLY A 181 -6.08 1.60 -8.22
C GLY A 181 -6.82 0.38 -8.72
N VAL A 182 -6.40 -0.07 -9.89
CA VAL A 182 -6.89 -1.30 -10.53
C VAL A 182 -5.69 -2.10 -11.04
N TYR A 183 -5.78 -3.40 -10.86
CA TYR A 183 -4.90 -4.44 -11.35
C TYR A 183 -5.72 -5.43 -12.16
N VAL A 184 -5.22 -5.77 -13.34
CA VAL A 184 -5.75 -6.84 -14.17
C VAL A 184 -4.59 -7.71 -14.59
N ALA A 185 -4.76 -9.00 -14.47
CA ALA A 185 -3.78 -9.96 -14.90
C ALA A 185 -4.45 -11.17 -15.56
N THR A 186 -3.73 -11.75 -16.51
CA THR A 186 -4.19 -12.85 -17.35
C THR A 186 -3.12 -13.91 -17.44
N SER A 187 -3.48 -15.15 -17.15
CA SER A 187 -2.60 -16.31 -17.38
C SER A 187 -3.05 -17.07 -18.61
N ASP A 188 -2.11 -17.35 -19.51
CA ASP A 188 -2.25 -18.35 -20.57
C ASP A 188 -1.33 -19.52 -20.28
N ASP A 189 -1.89 -20.72 -20.28
CA ASP A 189 -1.11 -21.94 -20.50
C ASP A 189 -1.10 -22.20 -22.02
N THR A 190 -0.06 -21.77 -22.75
CA THR A 190 -0.02 -21.91 -24.23
C THR A 190 0.74 -23.16 -24.72
N VAL A 191 0.14 -23.85 -25.69
CA VAL A 191 0.84 -24.44 -26.85
C VAL A 191 0.31 -23.70 -28.10
N ASP A 192 1.20 -23.13 -28.90
CA ASP A 192 1.08 -22.05 -29.92
C ASP A 192 -0.08 -22.06 -30.97
N THR A 193 -0.82 -20.94 -31.16
CA THR A 193 -0.93 -20.02 -32.36
C THR A 193 -2.16 -19.03 -32.31
N LYS A 194 -2.17 -17.89 -33.08
CA LYS A 194 -2.72 -16.50 -32.80
C LYS A 194 -4.12 -16.02 -33.40
N ALA A 195 -4.97 -15.16 -32.74
CA ALA A 195 -6.01 -14.20 -33.34
C ALA A 195 -6.79 -13.09 -32.45
N LYS A 196 -7.10 -11.82 -32.82
CA LYS A 196 -7.29 -10.59 -31.93
C LYS A 196 -8.61 -10.42 -31.11
N GLU A 197 -8.55 -10.33 -29.77
CA GLU A 197 -9.54 -9.85 -28.77
C GLU A 197 -9.18 -8.50 -28.11
N LYS A 198 -10.14 -7.78 -27.50
CA LYS A 198 -9.90 -6.46 -26.86
C LYS A 198 -10.55 -6.31 -25.48
N VAL A 199 -9.78 -6.06 -24.42
CA VAL A 199 -10.25 -5.79 -23.05
C VAL A 199 -10.11 -4.29 -22.74
N THR A 200 -11.21 -3.57 -22.53
CA THR A 200 -11.16 -2.15 -22.15
C THR A 200 -11.43 -1.97 -20.66
N VAL A 201 -10.43 -1.53 -19.91
CA VAL A 201 -10.55 -1.16 -18.51
C VAL A 201 -10.76 0.35 -18.40
N LYS A 202 -11.81 0.76 -17.68
CA LYS A 202 -12.12 2.17 -17.38
C LYS A 202 -12.05 2.38 -15.88
N VAL A 203 -11.16 3.27 -15.44
CA VAL A 203 -11.04 3.68 -14.04
C VAL A 203 -11.56 5.10 -13.91
N LYS A 204 -12.52 5.31 -13.00
CA LYS A 204 -13.01 6.64 -12.62
C LYS A 204 -12.48 6.97 -11.24
N VAL A 205 -11.73 8.07 -11.11
CA VAL A 205 -11.28 8.59 -9.82
C VAL A 205 -11.55 10.10 -9.81
N LEU A 206 -12.44 10.53 -8.91
CA LEU A 206 -12.78 11.94 -8.60
C LEU A 206 -12.74 12.89 -9.82
N PHE A 207 -13.83 12.94 -10.59
CA PHE A 207 -14.01 13.75 -11.82
C PHE A 207 -13.11 13.39 -13.02
N PHE A 208 -12.16 12.47 -12.89
CA PHE A 208 -11.33 11.99 -14.00
C PHE A 208 -11.68 10.55 -14.38
N THR A 209 -11.80 10.30 -15.68
CA THR A 209 -11.96 8.95 -16.25
C THR A 209 -10.75 8.63 -17.10
N ALA A 210 -10.03 7.55 -16.76
CA ALA A 210 -8.91 7.07 -17.55
C ALA A 210 -9.23 5.66 -18.07
N SER A 211 -9.11 5.44 -19.38
CA SER A 211 -9.38 4.15 -20.01
C SER A 211 -8.12 3.60 -20.69
N LYS A 212 -7.86 2.30 -20.54
CA LYS A 212 -6.83 1.58 -21.31
C LYS A 212 -7.48 0.35 -21.95
N THR A 213 -7.33 0.22 -23.26
CA THR A 213 -7.83 -0.92 -24.04
C THR A 213 -6.65 -1.82 -24.36
N PHE A 214 -6.67 -3.03 -23.83
CA PHE A 214 -5.80 -4.13 -24.22
C PHE A 214 -6.36 -4.75 -25.49
N GLU A 215 -5.51 -5.07 -26.44
CA GLU A 215 -5.85 -5.87 -27.61
C GLU A 215 -4.96 -7.12 -27.57
N LYS A 216 -5.51 -8.32 -27.31
CA LYS A 216 -4.78 -9.59 -27.20
C LYS A 216 -5.34 -10.63 -28.15
N GLU A 217 -4.47 -11.31 -28.88
CA GLU A 217 -4.76 -12.13 -30.07
C GLU A 217 -4.96 -13.65 -29.79
N GLU A 218 -6.13 -14.13 -29.32
CA GLU A 218 -6.66 -15.54 -29.37
C GLU A 218 -7.66 -16.03 -30.49
N SER A 219 -7.35 -17.18 -31.09
CA SER A 219 -8.23 -17.98 -31.98
C SER A 219 -8.84 -19.17 -31.23
N THR A 220 -10.10 -19.53 -31.53
CA THR A 220 -10.90 -20.53 -30.80
C THR A 220 -10.19 -21.87 -30.57
N HIS A 221 -9.87 -22.19 -29.32
CA HIS A 221 -9.65 -23.54 -28.79
C HIS A 221 -10.07 -23.58 -27.31
N ASN A 222 -10.22 -24.78 -26.71
CA ASN A 222 -10.59 -24.91 -25.28
C ASN A 222 -9.44 -24.43 -24.38
N GLU A 223 -9.43 -23.12 -24.16
CA GLU A 223 -8.46 -22.37 -23.38
C GLU A 223 -9.06 -22.08 -22.00
N ILE A 224 -8.32 -22.41 -20.94
CA ILE A 224 -8.66 -21.93 -19.59
C ILE A 224 -8.03 -20.54 -19.47
N PHE A 225 -8.65 -19.54 -20.10
CA PHE A 225 -8.27 -18.15 -19.94
C PHE A 225 -8.69 -17.67 -18.55
N GLN A 226 -7.73 -17.45 -17.67
CA GLN A 226 -7.99 -16.95 -16.32
C GLN A 226 -7.67 -15.46 -16.26
N VAL A 227 -8.67 -14.67 -15.88
CA VAL A 227 -8.52 -13.25 -15.57
C VAL A 227 -8.60 -13.06 -14.07
N THR A 228 -7.55 -12.48 -13.51
CA THR A 228 -7.57 -11.93 -12.15
C THR A 228 -7.76 -10.42 -12.24
N MET A 229 -8.75 -9.88 -11.52
CA MET A 229 -8.91 -8.43 -11.40
C MET A 229 -8.98 -8.03 -9.94
N SER A 230 -8.27 -6.97 -9.55
CA SER A 230 -8.36 -6.39 -8.21
C SER A 230 -8.43 -4.87 -8.32
N GLY A 231 -9.26 -4.23 -7.52
CA GLY A 231 -9.33 -2.78 -7.45
C GLY A 231 -9.56 -2.31 -6.03
N TYR A 232 -9.00 -1.16 -5.67
CA TYR A 232 -9.18 -0.56 -4.36
C TYR A 232 -9.47 0.94 -4.46
N ASP A 233 -10.22 1.43 -3.47
CA ASP A 233 -10.48 2.84 -3.23
C ASP A 233 -10.40 3.09 -1.71
N THR A 234 -9.42 3.90 -1.31
CA THR A 234 -9.19 4.26 0.10
C THR A 234 -10.18 5.31 0.63
N LEU A 235 -10.86 6.07 -0.25
CA LEU A 235 -11.85 7.07 0.16
C LEU A 235 -13.15 6.40 0.61
N THR A 236 -13.60 5.40 -0.14
CA THR A 236 -14.78 4.57 0.20
C THR A 236 -14.42 3.37 1.05
N ASN A 237 -13.12 3.12 1.27
CA ASN A 237 -12.61 1.94 1.94
C ASN A 237 -13.15 0.64 1.34
N THR A 238 -13.03 0.50 0.03
CA THR A 238 -13.44 -0.72 -0.68
C THR A 238 -12.26 -1.36 -1.40
N CYS A 239 -12.23 -2.69 -1.37
CA CYS A 239 -11.34 -3.50 -2.20
C CYS A 239 -12.19 -4.59 -2.85
N HIS A 240 -12.17 -4.65 -4.17
CA HIS A 240 -12.89 -5.63 -4.96
C HIS A 240 -11.88 -6.55 -5.65
N GLY A 241 -11.82 -7.79 -5.19
CA GLY A 241 -11.09 -8.86 -5.88
C GLY A 241 -12.05 -9.74 -6.66
N TYR A 242 -11.76 -9.98 -7.92
CA TYR A 242 -12.41 -10.97 -8.76
C TYR A 242 -11.39 -12.09 -8.98
N PRO A 243 -11.50 -13.20 -8.21
CA PRO A 243 -10.62 -14.35 -8.41
C PRO A 243 -10.87 -14.97 -9.79
N PRO A 244 -9.89 -15.71 -10.34
CA PRO A 244 -10.02 -16.33 -11.64
C PRO A 244 -11.23 -17.28 -11.67
N LYS A 245 -12.21 -16.98 -12.55
CA LYS A 245 -13.29 -17.91 -12.85
C LYS A 245 -12.75 -19.01 -13.77
N LYS A 246 -12.90 -20.27 -13.36
CA LYS A 246 -12.44 -21.46 -14.11
C LYS A 246 -13.35 -21.89 -15.27
N GLU A 247 -14.43 -21.18 -15.55
CA GLU A 247 -15.34 -21.53 -16.63
C GLU A 247 -15.41 -20.38 -17.63
N GLY A 248 -15.27 -20.77 -18.91
CA GLY A 248 -15.14 -19.88 -20.06
C GLY A 248 -16.03 -18.65 -19.92
N LEU A 249 -15.39 -17.49 -20.01
CA LEU A 249 -16.08 -16.21 -20.01
C LEU A 249 -17.03 -16.17 -21.22
N GLU A 250 -18.28 -16.58 -21.02
CA GLU A 250 -19.36 -16.08 -21.86
C GLU A 250 -19.34 -14.56 -21.77
N LYS A 251 -19.28 -13.92 -22.94
CA LYS A 251 -19.27 -12.48 -23.16
C LYS A 251 -20.10 -11.72 -22.13
N ALA A 252 -19.44 -11.21 -21.10
CA ALA A 252 -19.98 -10.19 -20.21
C ALA A 252 -19.13 -8.92 -20.39
N SER A 253 -19.29 -8.27 -21.54
CA SER A 253 -18.91 -6.88 -21.67
C SER A 253 -19.82 -6.03 -20.78
N GLN A 254 -19.21 -5.15 -19.98
CA GLN A 254 -19.81 -4.17 -19.05
C GLN A 254 -19.94 -4.65 -17.60
N ALA A 255 -18.86 -4.48 -16.83
CA ALA A 255 -19.01 -4.11 -15.43
C ALA A 255 -19.60 -2.67 -15.41
N GLN A 256 -20.92 -2.55 -15.31
CA GLN A 256 -21.56 -1.30 -14.93
C GLN A 256 -21.23 -1.03 -13.46
N PHE A 257 -20.39 -0.02 -13.22
CA PHE A 257 -20.35 0.63 -11.93
C PHE A 257 -21.60 1.49 -11.84
N ASN A 258 -22.59 1.05 -11.05
CA ASN A 258 -23.74 1.88 -10.75
C ASN A 258 -23.27 3.14 -10.03
N GLU A 259 -23.85 4.27 -10.45
CA GLU A 259 -23.57 5.63 -9.98
C GLU A 259 -23.78 5.83 -8.47
#